data_AF-A0A3L7WFA7-F1
#
_entry.id   AF-A0A3L7WFA7-F1
#
_cell.length_a   1.000
_cell.length_b   1.000
_cell.length_c   1.000
_cell.angle_alpha   90.00
_cell.angle_beta   90.00
_cell.angle_gamma   90.00
#
_symmetry.space_group_name_H-M   'P 1'
#
loop_
_entity.id
_entity.type
_entity.pdbx_description
1 polymer ?
#
loop_
_entity_poly.entity_id
_entity_poly.type
_entity_poly.pdbx_seq_one_letter_code
_entity_poly.pdbx_strand_id
1 'polypeptide(L)'
;GSNVANAQPVFMKYLHLAKKRGAKIVVVNPYREPGLERYWVPSNADSLLFGTKMADAWVQVAQGGDIAFISAVLLRLDEIGALDRAFIDAKSAGWSELRAAIGKRSVDEFLAISGASRAEMERFVELYAAAPSAVLVWSMGITQQACGSENVAAIVNLALARGNIGRPGAGLMPIRGHSGVQGGAEMGAYATALPGGLPIEARYTESLAAHYGFPIEARAGRSAPQQLDAAGRGEIDVLWSVGGNFMETMPDPDEIARILAKVPLRVHQDIVLSSQMLVDPGEAVLLLPATTRYEVPGGGTETTTERRVAFSPEIPGPRIGEARPEWEVFTELATTIDPARANLVQFPGGTKQIRQEIATVVPSYAGIETLEKSGDAIQWGGERLCEGQTFATPDGRAHFATVLPLEVTLPEGALNLSTRRGKQFNSMVWKAKDPLNGAMRDDVLIAASDAAARGLADGAAVIVRSATGEVRAHLRVAPIRAGNVQMHFPEANPLIDGTRRDPISHVPDYNAIVEILPVT
;
A
#
# COMPACT_ATOMS: atom_id res chain seq x y z
N GLY A 1 -2.46 10.24 4.29
CA GLY A 1 -1.21 9.46 4.25
C GLY A 1 -0.78 9.00 2.85
N SER A 2 -0.18 9.88 2.04
CA SER A 2 0.59 9.50 0.85
C SER A 2 1.63 10.59 0.51
N ASN A 3 2.84 10.20 0.14
CA ASN A 3 3.88 11.10 -0.38
C ASN A 3 4.08 10.84 -1.88
N VAL A 4 3.13 11.33 -2.68
CA VAL A 4 3.11 11.09 -4.13
C VAL A 4 4.29 11.71 -4.87
N ALA A 5 4.88 12.79 -4.35
CA ALA A 5 6.05 13.43 -4.97
C ALA A 5 7.27 12.51 -4.97
N ASN A 6 7.44 11.72 -3.91
CA ASN A 6 8.51 10.74 -3.82
C ASN A 6 8.13 9.37 -4.41
N ALA A 7 6.95 8.86 -4.05
CA ALA A 7 6.54 7.49 -4.36
C ALA A 7 5.94 7.32 -5.76
N GLN A 8 5.29 8.34 -6.31
CA GLN A 8 4.72 8.34 -7.68
C GLN A 8 5.01 9.65 -8.41
N PRO A 9 6.28 9.97 -8.72
CA PRO A 9 6.63 11.23 -9.36
C PRO A 9 5.92 11.46 -10.71
N VAL A 10 5.54 10.39 -11.42
CA VAL A 10 4.72 10.48 -12.65
C VAL A 10 3.32 11.02 -12.36
N PHE A 11 2.72 10.66 -11.22
CA PHE A 11 1.40 11.16 -10.81
C PHE A 11 1.40 12.68 -10.60
N MET A 12 2.53 13.27 -10.19
CA MET A 12 2.66 14.71 -10.02
C MET A 12 2.38 15.51 -11.29
N LYS A 13 2.67 14.94 -12.47
CA LYS A 13 2.30 15.55 -13.75
C LYS A 13 0.78 15.68 -13.89
N TYR A 14 0.04 14.63 -13.56
CA TYR A 14 -1.42 14.62 -13.66
C TYR A 14 -2.05 15.51 -12.59
N LEU A 15 -1.47 15.54 -11.40
CA LEU A 15 -1.88 16.44 -10.32
C LEU A 15 -1.71 17.91 -10.73
N HIS A 16 -0.59 18.25 -11.38
CA HIS A 16 -0.35 19.58 -11.96
C HIS A 16 -1.38 19.94 -13.04
N LEU A 17 -1.68 19.01 -13.95
CA LEU A 17 -2.68 19.21 -15.00
C LEU A 17 -4.09 19.42 -14.42
N ALA A 18 -4.46 18.67 -13.38
CA ALA A 18 -5.72 18.86 -12.66
C ALA A 18 -5.76 20.24 -11.99
N LYS A 19 -4.68 20.67 -11.35
CA LYS A 19 -4.58 22.00 -10.72
C LYS A 19 -4.71 23.12 -11.75
N LYS A 20 -4.08 23.01 -12.92
CA LYS A 20 -4.24 23.96 -14.04
C LYS A 20 -5.68 24.08 -14.52
N ARG A 21 -6.49 23.03 -14.34
CA ARG A 21 -7.92 23.00 -14.65
C ARG A 21 -8.80 23.44 -13.46
N GLY A 22 -8.20 23.97 -12.39
CA GLY A 22 -8.91 24.51 -11.23
C GLY A 22 -9.12 23.54 -10.08
N ALA A 23 -8.63 22.29 -10.16
CA ALA A 23 -8.74 21.34 -9.07
C ALA A 23 -8.00 21.86 -7.82
N LYS A 24 -8.60 21.64 -6.65
CA LYS A 24 -7.99 21.92 -5.35
C LYS A 24 -7.38 20.66 -4.78
N ILE A 25 -6.20 20.79 -4.18
CA ILE A 25 -5.42 19.68 -3.64
C ILE A 25 -5.29 19.87 -2.14
N VAL A 26 -5.89 18.97 -1.38
CA VAL A 26 -5.81 18.98 0.08
C VAL A 26 -5.01 17.77 0.52
N VAL A 27 -4.02 17.99 1.39
CA VAL A 27 -3.13 16.94 1.88
C VAL A 27 -3.41 16.67 3.35
N VAL A 28 -3.82 15.45 3.66
CA VAL A 28 -4.01 14.96 5.03
C VAL A 28 -2.83 14.05 5.38
N ASN A 29 -1.91 14.55 6.21
CA ASN A 29 -0.68 13.86 6.57
C ASN A 29 -0.04 14.51 7.82
N PRO A 30 0.57 13.75 8.76
CA PRO A 30 1.28 14.36 9.90
C PRO A 30 2.44 15.25 9.47
N TYR A 31 3.08 14.92 8.35
CA TYR A 31 4.23 15.60 7.78
C TYR A 31 3.84 16.46 6.57
N ARG A 32 4.24 17.75 6.57
CA ARG A 32 4.08 18.63 5.41
C ARG A 32 5.18 18.34 4.38
N GLU A 33 4.83 17.61 3.33
CA GLU A 33 5.79 17.15 2.33
C GLU A 33 6.32 18.33 1.47
N PRO A 34 7.64 18.61 1.46
CA PRO A 34 8.23 19.68 0.65
C PRO A 34 7.91 19.55 -0.83
N GLY A 35 7.86 18.30 -1.33
CA GLY A 35 7.53 18.00 -2.72
C GLY A 35 6.11 18.40 -3.14
N LEU A 36 5.23 18.76 -2.21
CA LEU A 36 3.89 19.31 -2.49
C LEU A 36 3.78 20.81 -2.19
N GLU A 37 4.73 21.38 -1.43
CA GLU A 37 4.84 22.82 -1.23
C GLU A 37 5.58 23.51 -2.38
N ARG A 38 6.62 22.87 -2.92
CA ARG A 38 7.44 23.36 -4.04
C ARG A 38 7.86 22.18 -4.91
N TYR A 39 7.09 21.88 -5.95
CA TYR A 39 7.43 20.82 -6.90
C TYR A 39 8.06 21.38 -8.18
N TRP A 40 9.11 20.71 -8.65
CA TRP A 40 9.71 20.96 -9.96
C TRP A 40 9.24 19.90 -10.94
N VAL A 41 8.47 20.30 -11.96
CA VAL A 41 8.01 19.39 -13.03
C VAL A 41 9.08 19.36 -14.14
N PRO A 42 9.82 18.25 -14.33
CA PRO A 42 10.92 18.22 -15.29
C PRO A 42 10.51 18.49 -16.74
N SER A 43 9.25 18.17 -17.08
CA SER A 43 8.70 18.32 -18.42
C SER A 43 8.00 19.67 -18.66
N ASN A 44 8.17 20.67 -17.78
CA ASN A 44 7.51 21.97 -17.90
C ASN A 44 8.48 23.14 -17.62
N ALA A 45 8.74 23.96 -18.64
CA ALA A 45 9.67 25.09 -18.61
C ALA A 45 9.29 26.19 -17.60
N ASP A 46 8.01 26.38 -17.29
CA ASP A 46 7.56 27.42 -16.33
C ASP A 46 7.74 26.95 -14.88
N SER A 47 7.56 25.65 -14.62
CA SER A 47 7.79 25.02 -13.31
C SER A 47 9.28 25.07 -12.91
N LEU A 48 10.14 25.20 -13.92
CA LEU A 48 11.59 25.23 -13.83
C LEU A 48 12.14 26.48 -13.13
N LEU A 49 11.44 27.61 -13.22
CA LEU A 49 11.90 28.90 -12.73
C LEU A 49 11.42 29.25 -11.32
N PHE A 50 10.22 28.81 -10.92
CA PHE A 50 9.59 29.25 -9.66
C PHE A 50 9.12 28.11 -8.73
N GLY A 51 9.13 26.86 -9.21
CA GLY A 51 8.46 25.75 -8.54
C GLY A 51 6.92 25.92 -8.54
N THR A 52 6.19 24.83 -8.45
CA THR A 52 4.72 24.86 -8.38
C THR A 52 4.26 24.46 -6.98
N LYS A 53 3.53 25.35 -6.30
CA LYS A 53 2.82 25.01 -5.06
C LYS A 53 1.67 24.08 -5.41
N MET A 54 1.79 22.81 -5.04
CA MET A 54 0.82 21.79 -5.42
C MET A 54 -0.36 21.76 -4.44
N ALA A 55 -0.09 21.70 -3.13
CA ALA A 55 -1.13 21.68 -2.11
C ALA A 55 -1.77 23.07 -1.88
N ASP A 56 -3.11 23.10 -1.84
CA ASP A 56 -3.93 24.28 -1.50
C ASP A 56 -4.25 24.34 0.00
N ALA A 57 -4.33 23.20 0.68
CA ALA A 57 -4.53 23.09 2.11
C ALA A 57 -3.82 21.86 2.69
N TRP A 58 -3.47 21.96 3.98
CA TRP A 58 -2.82 20.91 4.75
C TRP A 58 -3.65 20.63 5.99
N VAL A 59 -3.80 19.36 6.32
CA VAL A 59 -4.39 18.89 7.57
C VAL A 59 -3.36 17.97 8.23
N GLN A 60 -2.72 18.45 9.29
CA GLN A 60 -1.76 17.67 10.05
C GLN A 60 -2.46 16.90 11.16
N VAL A 61 -3.00 15.74 10.78
CA VAL A 61 -3.48 14.72 11.71
C VAL A 61 -2.31 14.08 12.47
N ALA A 62 -2.55 13.63 13.70
CA ALA A 62 -1.64 12.74 14.41
C ALA A 62 -1.70 11.33 13.81
N GLN A 63 -0.67 10.53 14.05
CA GLN A 63 -0.68 9.12 13.68
C GLN A 63 -1.89 8.42 14.32
N GLY A 64 -2.67 7.68 13.52
CA GLY A 64 -3.92 7.05 13.96
C GLY A 64 -5.13 8.00 14.06
N GLY A 65 -4.97 9.30 13.77
CA GLY A 65 -6.01 10.31 13.86
C GLY A 65 -6.99 10.36 12.69
N ASP A 66 -6.80 9.53 11.65
CA ASP A 66 -7.52 9.61 10.37
C ASP A 66 -9.04 9.39 10.52
N ILE A 67 -9.48 8.33 11.23
CA ILE A 67 -10.90 8.04 11.45
C ILE A 67 -11.58 9.16 12.25
N ALA A 68 -10.89 9.69 13.26
CA ALA A 68 -11.40 10.79 14.07
C ALA A 68 -11.58 12.07 13.23
N PHE A 69 -10.60 12.42 12.41
CA PHE A 69 -10.69 13.56 11.51
C PHE A 69 -11.86 13.41 10.52
N ILE A 70 -11.99 12.24 9.90
CA ILE A 70 -13.09 11.97 8.97
C ILE A 70 -14.45 12.02 9.67
N SER A 71 -14.56 11.50 10.90
CA SER A 71 -15.79 11.57 11.70
C SER A 71 -16.20 13.01 11.99
N ALA A 72 -15.24 13.86 12.38
CA ALA A 72 -15.48 15.30 12.57
C ALA A 72 -15.97 15.97 11.26
N VAL A 73 -15.33 15.66 10.14
CA VAL A 73 -15.72 16.18 8.81
C VAL A 73 -17.13 15.73 8.42
N LEU A 74 -17.47 14.46 8.62
CA LEU A 74 -18.81 13.92 8.30
C LEU A 74 -19.90 14.61 9.12
N LEU A 75 -19.67 14.79 10.44
CA LEU A 75 -20.58 15.53 11.31
C LEU A 75 -20.74 16.99 10.84
N ARG A 76 -19.63 17.64 10.48
CA ARG A 76 -19.66 19.02 10.02
C ARG A 76 -20.36 19.18 8.67
N LEU A 77 -20.14 18.27 7.72
CA LEU A 77 -20.83 18.25 6.43
C LEU A 77 -22.34 18.03 6.60
N ASP A 78 -22.73 17.18 7.55
CA ASP A 78 -24.14 16.97 7.89
C ASP A 78 -24.78 18.25 8.45
N GLU A 79 -24.12 18.88 9.41
CA GLU A 79 -24.58 20.11 10.06
C GLU A 79 -24.84 21.25 9.06
N ILE A 80 -23.98 21.42 8.05
CA ILE A 80 -24.12 22.47 7.04
C ILE A 80 -24.96 22.06 5.83
N GLY A 81 -25.55 20.86 5.82
CA GLY A 81 -26.36 20.36 4.72
C GLY A 81 -25.59 20.05 3.44
N ALA A 82 -24.30 19.74 3.54
CA ALA A 82 -23.42 19.50 2.39
C ALA A 82 -23.33 18.03 1.95
N LEU A 83 -24.11 17.12 2.55
CA LEU A 83 -24.17 15.71 2.16
C LEU A 83 -25.00 15.51 0.89
N ASP A 84 -24.64 14.52 0.08
CA ASP A 84 -25.45 14.10 -1.07
C ASP A 84 -26.57 13.17 -0.60
N ARG A 85 -27.66 13.76 -0.08
CA ARG A 85 -28.82 13.02 0.45
C ARG A 85 -29.48 12.12 -0.59
N ALA A 86 -29.59 12.59 -1.83
CA ALA A 86 -30.18 11.80 -2.91
C ALA A 86 -29.35 10.52 -3.18
N PHE A 87 -28.02 10.63 -3.22
CA PHE A 87 -27.16 9.46 -3.33
C PHE A 87 -27.26 8.55 -2.10
N ILE A 88 -27.18 9.11 -0.90
CA ILE A 88 -27.21 8.32 0.34
C ILE A 88 -28.49 7.48 0.40
N ASP A 89 -29.65 8.09 0.16
CA ASP A 89 -30.93 7.42 0.28
C ASP A 89 -31.15 6.40 -0.85
N ALA A 90 -30.79 6.73 -2.09
CA ALA A 90 -31.09 5.88 -3.25
C ALA A 90 -30.03 4.80 -3.53
N LYS A 91 -28.75 5.06 -3.22
CA LYS A 91 -27.60 4.26 -3.72
C LYS A 91 -26.72 3.67 -2.62
N SER A 92 -27.04 3.90 -1.35
CA SER A 92 -26.23 3.40 -0.25
C SER A 92 -27.02 2.81 0.93
N ALA A 93 -26.37 2.03 1.79
CA ALA A 93 -26.91 1.56 3.06
C ALA A 93 -25.92 1.85 4.21
N GLY A 94 -26.39 1.84 5.47
CA GLY A 94 -25.54 1.97 6.66
C GLY A 94 -25.28 3.40 7.15
N TRP A 95 -25.79 4.43 6.47
CA TRP A 95 -25.58 5.83 6.88
C TRP A 95 -26.16 6.13 8.27
N SER A 96 -27.38 5.65 8.56
CA SER A 96 -28.05 5.87 9.83
C SER A 96 -27.24 5.36 11.02
N GLU A 97 -26.69 4.16 10.88
CA GLU A 97 -25.90 3.46 11.87
C GLU A 97 -24.58 4.20 12.12
N LEU A 98 -23.87 4.55 11.05
CA LEU A 98 -22.66 5.35 11.14
C LEU A 98 -22.94 6.70 11.81
N ARG A 99 -23.97 7.42 11.35
CA ARG A 99 -24.32 8.76 11.85
C ARG A 99 -24.68 8.73 13.33
N ALA A 100 -25.43 7.71 13.76
CA ALA A 100 -25.77 7.50 15.17
C ALA A 100 -24.52 7.19 16.01
N ALA A 101 -23.59 6.38 15.48
CA ALA A 101 -22.36 6.02 16.17
C ALA A 101 -21.44 7.24 16.36
N ILE A 102 -21.12 7.97 15.29
CA ILE A 102 -20.26 9.15 15.37
C ILE A 102 -20.94 10.30 16.14
N GLY A 103 -22.28 10.36 16.12
CA GLY A 103 -23.07 11.37 16.84
C GLY A 103 -22.98 11.31 18.37
N LYS A 104 -22.37 10.27 18.93
CA LYS A 104 -22.15 10.12 20.39
C LYS A 104 -21.06 11.04 20.93
N ARG A 105 -20.30 11.69 20.05
CA ARG A 105 -19.22 12.62 20.40
C ARG A 105 -19.37 13.92 19.61
N SER A 106 -18.87 14.99 20.19
CA SER A 106 -18.78 16.29 19.56
C SER A 106 -17.65 16.33 18.52
N VAL A 107 -17.72 17.33 17.63
CA VAL A 107 -16.65 17.64 16.67
C VAL A 107 -15.34 17.95 17.42
N ASP A 108 -15.39 18.66 18.54
CA ASP A 108 -14.19 19.02 19.31
C ASP A 108 -13.50 17.80 19.93
N GLU A 109 -14.27 16.81 20.42
CA GLU A 109 -13.70 15.55 20.92
C GLU A 109 -12.99 14.78 19.80
N PHE A 110 -13.59 14.70 18.61
CA PHE A 110 -12.92 14.08 17.46
C PHE A 110 -11.68 14.85 17.00
N LEU A 111 -11.70 16.18 17.02
CA LEU A 111 -10.53 16.99 16.68
C LEU A 111 -9.39 16.76 17.67
N ALA A 112 -9.69 16.67 18.97
CA ALA A 112 -8.71 16.34 20.00
C ALA A 112 -8.04 14.97 19.75
N ILE A 113 -8.83 13.94 19.42
CA ILE A 113 -8.31 12.60 19.07
C ILE A 113 -7.50 12.64 17.77
N SER A 114 -8.00 13.33 16.75
CA SER A 114 -7.33 13.40 15.45
C SER A 114 -6.02 14.18 15.47
N GLY A 115 -5.86 15.05 16.47
CA GLY A 115 -4.85 16.09 16.51
C GLY A 115 -5.12 17.30 15.59
N ALA A 116 -5.91 17.17 14.52
CA ALA A 116 -6.15 18.27 13.61
C ALA A 116 -6.79 19.48 14.33
N SER A 117 -6.38 20.68 13.96
CA SER A 117 -7.00 21.90 14.47
C SER A 117 -8.37 22.13 13.83
N ARG A 118 -9.23 22.87 14.53
CA ARG A 118 -10.52 23.32 13.98
C ARG A 118 -10.34 24.11 12.68
N ALA A 119 -9.32 24.95 12.59
CA ALA A 119 -9.04 25.73 11.38
C ALA A 119 -8.69 24.83 10.17
N GLU A 120 -7.90 23.78 10.38
CA GLU A 120 -7.59 22.80 9.32
C GLU A 120 -8.85 22.05 8.87
N MET A 121 -9.70 21.64 9.82
CA MET A 121 -10.96 20.95 9.52
C MET A 121 -11.95 21.84 8.75
N GLU A 122 -12.20 23.07 9.22
CA GLU A 122 -13.11 23.99 8.53
C GLU A 122 -12.58 24.31 7.12
N ARG A 123 -11.26 24.47 6.95
CA ARG A 123 -10.66 24.68 5.63
C ARG A 123 -10.83 23.47 4.72
N PHE A 124 -10.68 22.26 5.25
CA PHE A 124 -10.96 21.02 4.51
C PHE A 124 -12.43 20.98 4.08
N VAL A 125 -13.35 21.20 5.01
CA VAL A 125 -14.80 21.18 4.78
C VAL A 125 -15.21 22.21 3.74
N GLU A 126 -14.71 23.44 3.84
CA GLU A 126 -14.98 24.51 2.87
C GLU A 126 -14.62 24.07 1.44
N LEU A 127 -13.42 23.53 1.25
CA LEU A 127 -12.94 23.09 -0.07
C LEU A 127 -13.68 21.85 -0.57
N TYR A 128 -13.91 20.87 0.29
CA TYR A 128 -14.57 19.61 -0.07
C TYR A 128 -16.05 19.80 -0.34
N ALA A 129 -16.74 20.64 0.46
CA ALA A 129 -18.14 20.93 0.30
C ALA A 129 -18.43 21.72 -0.99
N ALA A 130 -17.54 22.65 -1.36
CA ALA A 130 -17.65 23.43 -2.59
C ALA A 130 -17.32 22.65 -3.87
N ALA A 131 -16.59 21.53 -3.76
CA ALA A 131 -16.18 20.75 -4.91
C ALA A 131 -17.34 19.93 -5.50
N PRO A 132 -17.62 20.01 -6.82
CA PRO A 132 -18.68 19.20 -7.45
C PRO A 132 -18.31 17.70 -7.51
N SER A 133 -17.02 17.38 -7.44
CA SER A 133 -16.49 16.02 -7.45
C SER A 133 -15.13 15.98 -6.74
N ALA A 134 -14.77 14.85 -6.14
CA ALA A 134 -13.46 14.66 -5.56
C ALA A 134 -12.92 13.24 -5.78
N VAL A 135 -11.60 13.13 -5.98
CA VAL A 135 -10.87 11.87 -5.97
C VAL A 135 -10.10 11.77 -4.65
N LEU A 136 -10.39 10.73 -3.87
CA LEU A 136 -9.72 10.48 -2.59
C LEU A 136 -8.55 9.52 -2.82
N VAL A 137 -7.36 9.98 -2.45
CA VAL A 137 -6.09 9.33 -2.77
C VAL A 137 -5.40 8.91 -1.48
N TRP A 138 -4.99 7.65 -1.39
CA TRP A 138 -4.23 7.16 -0.24
C TRP A 138 -3.19 6.12 -0.64
N SER A 139 -2.33 5.77 0.32
CA SER A 139 -1.37 4.67 0.17
C SER A 139 -1.05 4.11 1.57
N MET A 140 0.18 3.65 1.77
CA MET A 140 0.64 2.95 2.97
C MET A 140 0.48 3.72 4.27
N GLY A 141 0.49 5.06 4.25
CA GLY A 141 0.24 5.86 5.45
C GLY A 141 -1.17 5.66 6.05
N ILE A 142 -2.08 5.01 5.32
CA ILE A 142 -3.41 4.60 5.78
C ILE A 142 -3.45 3.09 6.07
N THR A 143 -2.86 2.27 5.18
CA THR A 143 -3.03 0.81 5.22
C THR A 143 -2.02 0.08 6.10
N GLN A 144 -0.86 0.67 6.38
CA GLN A 144 0.17 0.09 7.27
C GLN A 144 -0.03 0.56 8.71
N GLN A 145 -1.23 0.31 9.24
CA GLN A 145 -1.65 0.62 10.60
C GLN A 145 -2.46 -0.56 11.16
N ALA A 146 -2.52 -0.73 12.48
CA ALA A 146 -3.36 -1.77 13.10
C ALA A 146 -4.87 -1.61 12.85
N CYS A 147 -5.32 -0.42 12.43
CA CYS A 147 -6.69 -0.15 11.99
C CYS A 147 -6.75 0.17 10.48
N GLY A 148 -5.82 -0.37 9.69
CA GLY A 148 -5.68 -0.04 8.27
C GLY A 148 -6.95 -0.24 7.45
N SER A 149 -7.66 -1.34 7.69
CA SER A 149 -8.93 -1.63 7.03
C SER A 149 -10.04 -0.64 7.40
N GLU A 150 -10.11 -0.25 8.67
CA GLU A 150 -11.07 0.73 9.18
C GLU A 150 -10.76 2.16 8.69
N ASN A 151 -9.48 2.52 8.58
CA ASN A 151 -9.06 3.78 7.98
C ASN A 151 -9.52 3.88 6.51
N VAL A 152 -9.36 2.80 5.73
CA VAL A 152 -9.87 2.74 4.36
C VAL A 152 -11.39 2.88 4.34
N ALA A 153 -12.10 2.17 5.23
CA ALA A 153 -13.56 2.26 5.33
C ALA A 153 -14.03 3.68 5.67
N ALA A 154 -13.32 4.42 6.54
CA ALA A 154 -13.60 5.81 6.82
C ALA A 154 -13.42 6.70 5.57
N ILE A 155 -12.37 6.50 4.77
CA ILE A 155 -12.20 7.21 3.49
C ILE A 155 -13.35 6.90 2.53
N VAL A 156 -13.80 5.64 2.47
CA VAL A 156 -14.97 5.25 1.68
C VAL A 156 -16.23 5.95 2.18
N ASN A 157 -16.48 6.01 3.48
CA ASN A 157 -17.59 6.75 4.07
C ASN A 157 -17.59 8.22 3.63
N LEU A 158 -16.43 8.89 3.64
CA LEU A 158 -16.32 10.28 3.19
C LEU A 158 -16.62 10.45 1.69
N ALA A 159 -16.24 9.48 0.87
CA ALA A 159 -16.56 9.46 -0.56
C ALA A 159 -18.07 9.32 -0.78
N LEU A 160 -18.68 8.35 -0.09
CA LEU A 160 -20.11 8.02 -0.18
C LEU A 160 -20.99 9.17 0.31
N ALA A 161 -20.59 9.86 1.39
CA ALA A 161 -21.27 11.03 1.93
C ALA A 161 -21.50 12.15 0.91
N ARG A 162 -20.72 12.17 -0.18
CA ARG A 162 -20.78 13.15 -1.27
C ARG A 162 -21.04 12.54 -2.65
N GLY A 163 -21.44 11.27 -2.71
CA GLY A 163 -21.65 10.55 -3.97
C GLY A 163 -20.42 10.55 -4.88
N ASN A 164 -19.20 10.62 -4.31
CA ASN A 164 -17.94 10.76 -5.04
C ASN A 164 -17.41 9.43 -5.60
N ILE A 165 -18.29 8.60 -6.17
CA ILE A 165 -17.95 7.30 -6.77
C ILE A 165 -18.75 7.12 -8.06
N GLY A 166 -18.18 6.41 -9.04
CA GLY A 166 -18.91 5.97 -10.23
C GLY A 166 -19.24 7.05 -11.26
N ARG A 167 -18.58 8.21 -11.17
CA ARG A 167 -18.82 9.36 -12.05
C ARG A 167 -17.52 10.11 -12.40
N PRO A 168 -17.46 10.84 -13.53
CA PRO A 168 -16.27 11.59 -13.91
C PRO A 168 -15.80 12.57 -12.83
N GLY A 169 -14.48 12.68 -12.64
CA GLY A 169 -13.87 13.56 -11.65
C GLY A 169 -14.00 13.09 -10.19
N ALA A 170 -14.63 11.94 -9.95
CA ALA A 170 -14.80 11.37 -8.62
C ALA A 170 -14.27 9.93 -8.54
N GLY A 171 -13.81 9.52 -7.37
CA GLY A 171 -13.44 8.14 -7.13
C GLY A 171 -12.50 7.92 -5.96
N LEU A 172 -12.20 6.64 -5.76
CA LEU A 172 -11.26 6.15 -4.77
C LEU A 172 -10.00 5.67 -5.49
N MET A 173 -8.84 6.18 -5.08
CA MET A 173 -7.56 5.83 -5.68
C MET A 173 -6.58 5.35 -4.61
N PRO A 174 -6.65 4.04 -4.24
CA PRO A 174 -5.58 3.39 -3.49
C PRO A 174 -4.35 3.31 -4.38
N ILE A 175 -3.40 4.21 -4.15
CA ILE A 175 -2.16 4.20 -4.89
C ILE A 175 -1.30 3.03 -4.42
N ARG A 176 -0.99 2.13 -5.36
CA ARG A 176 -0.18 0.94 -5.11
C ARG A 176 1.31 1.22 -5.37
N GLY A 177 2.16 0.43 -4.72
CA GLY A 177 3.63 0.58 -4.78
C GLY A 177 4.25 -0.10 -6.00
N HIS A 178 4.26 -1.44 -6.02
CA HIS A 178 4.93 -2.23 -7.05
C HIS A 178 4.12 -2.30 -8.35
N SER A 179 4.81 -2.33 -9.49
CA SER A 179 4.21 -2.41 -10.84
C SER A 179 3.36 -3.67 -11.07
N GLY A 180 3.67 -4.76 -10.37
CA GLY A 180 2.95 -6.04 -10.50
C GLY A 180 1.91 -6.34 -9.42
N VAL A 181 1.77 -5.51 -8.37
CA VAL A 181 0.95 -5.89 -7.20
C VAL A 181 -0.56 -5.91 -7.50
N GLN A 182 -1.01 -5.14 -8.48
CA GLN A 182 -2.41 -5.20 -8.94
C GLN A 182 -2.65 -6.54 -9.68
N GLY A 183 -1.84 -6.81 -10.70
CA GLY A 183 -1.99 -7.99 -11.52
C GLY A 183 -1.78 -9.28 -10.74
N GLY A 184 -0.76 -9.36 -9.88
CA GLY A 184 -0.52 -10.53 -9.04
C GLY A 184 -1.72 -10.87 -8.15
N ALA A 185 -2.32 -9.87 -7.48
CA ALA A 185 -3.52 -10.09 -6.68
C ALA A 185 -4.70 -10.61 -7.52
N GLU A 186 -4.85 -10.10 -8.74
CA GLU A 186 -5.91 -10.51 -9.67
C GLU A 186 -5.65 -11.88 -10.30
N MET A 187 -4.40 -12.33 -10.37
CA MET A 187 -4.02 -13.69 -10.78
C MET A 187 -4.05 -14.69 -9.61
N GLY A 188 -4.51 -14.29 -8.42
CA GLY A 188 -4.61 -15.17 -7.26
C GLY A 188 -3.30 -15.37 -6.49
N ALA A 189 -2.31 -14.48 -6.63
CA ALA A 189 -1.15 -14.40 -5.73
C ALA A 189 -1.55 -13.80 -4.37
N TYR A 190 -2.58 -14.39 -3.76
CA TYR A 190 -3.20 -13.99 -2.51
C TYR A 190 -3.63 -15.24 -1.75
N ALA A 191 -3.33 -15.30 -0.45
CA ALA A 191 -3.65 -16.49 0.35
C ALA A 191 -5.16 -16.65 0.60
N THR A 192 -5.95 -15.59 0.41
CA THR A 192 -7.36 -15.53 0.82
C THR A 192 -8.33 -15.25 -0.33
N ALA A 193 -7.86 -15.31 -1.58
CA ALA A 193 -8.69 -15.11 -2.76
C ALA A 193 -8.19 -15.95 -3.94
N LEU A 194 -9.12 -16.43 -4.76
CA LEU A 194 -8.85 -17.10 -6.03
C LEU A 194 -8.60 -16.06 -7.15
N PRO A 195 -8.10 -16.48 -8.33
CA PRO A 195 -7.98 -15.60 -9.49
C PRO A 195 -9.28 -14.82 -9.78
N GLY A 196 -9.14 -13.56 -10.19
CA GLY A 196 -10.23 -12.59 -10.32
C GLY A 196 -10.68 -11.95 -9.02
N GLY A 197 -10.00 -12.22 -7.89
CA GLY A 197 -10.40 -11.72 -6.58
C GLY A 197 -11.64 -12.43 -6.03
N LEU A 198 -11.91 -13.65 -6.50
CA LEU A 198 -13.05 -14.43 -6.08
C LEU A 198 -12.83 -14.98 -4.66
N PRO A 199 -13.89 -15.07 -3.83
CA PRO A 199 -13.76 -15.64 -2.50
C PRO A 199 -13.46 -17.14 -2.59
N ILE A 200 -12.79 -17.66 -1.58
CA ILE A 200 -12.47 -19.10 -1.48
C ILE A 200 -13.73 -19.83 -1.00
N GLU A 201 -14.59 -20.19 -1.95
CA GLU A 201 -15.84 -20.93 -1.72
C GLU A 201 -15.94 -22.11 -2.67
N ALA A 202 -16.64 -23.18 -2.24
CA ALA A 202 -16.76 -24.44 -2.98
C ALA A 202 -17.15 -24.24 -4.45
N ARG A 203 -18.14 -23.38 -4.73
CA ARG A 203 -18.60 -23.12 -6.11
C ARG A 203 -17.50 -22.61 -7.05
N TYR A 204 -16.53 -21.83 -6.54
CA TYR A 204 -15.45 -21.28 -7.35
C TYR A 204 -14.28 -22.27 -7.44
N THR A 205 -13.96 -22.96 -6.34
CA THR A 205 -12.89 -23.98 -6.35
C THR A 205 -13.26 -25.19 -7.20
N GLU A 206 -14.53 -25.61 -7.20
CA GLU A 206 -15.03 -26.71 -8.07
C GLU A 206 -14.94 -26.34 -9.55
N SER A 207 -15.27 -25.09 -9.91
CA SER A 207 -15.13 -24.60 -11.29
C SER A 207 -13.68 -24.62 -11.76
N LEU A 208 -12.74 -24.16 -10.91
CA LEU A 208 -11.31 -24.22 -11.22
C LEU A 208 -10.78 -25.66 -11.23
N ALA A 209 -11.24 -26.52 -10.31
CA ALA A 209 -10.85 -27.93 -10.27
C ALA A 209 -11.31 -28.67 -11.54
N ALA A 210 -12.50 -28.37 -12.05
CA ALA A 210 -12.99 -28.89 -13.32
C ALA A 210 -12.15 -28.39 -14.52
N HIS A 211 -11.69 -27.14 -14.48
CA HIS A 211 -10.81 -26.58 -15.51
C HIS A 211 -9.43 -27.25 -15.50
N TYR A 212 -8.83 -27.42 -14.32
CA TYR A 212 -7.45 -27.89 -14.17
C TYR A 212 -7.30 -29.41 -13.97
N GLY A 213 -8.39 -30.16 -13.76
CA GLY A 213 -8.35 -31.62 -13.65
C GLY A 213 -7.74 -32.17 -12.35
N PHE A 214 -7.67 -31.35 -11.29
CA PHE A 214 -7.24 -31.75 -9.95
C PHE A 214 -8.04 -31.01 -8.86
N PRO A 215 -8.21 -31.59 -7.65
CA PRO A 215 -9.00 -30.96 -6.59
C PRO A 215 -8.34 -29.69 -6.07
N ILE A 216 -9.15 -28.64 -5.85
CA ILE A 216 -8.73 -27.40 -5.21
C ILE A 216 -9.53 -27.25 -3.92
N GLU A 217 -8.83 -27.12 -2.79
CA GLU A 217 -9.47 -27.00 -1.48
C GLU A 217 -10.12 -25.62 -1.31
N ALA A 218 -11.36 -25.61 -0.80
CA ALA A 218 -12.04 -24.39 -0.36
C ALA A 218 -11.53 -23.92 1.01
N ARG A 219 -10.21 -23.71 1.11
CA ARG A 219 -9.53 -23.31 2.35
C ARG A 219 -8.54 -22.18 2.08
N ALA A 220 -8.66 -21.10 2.85
CA ALA A 220 -7.69 -20.02 2.81
C ALA A 220 -6.31 -20.46 3.31
N GLY A 221 -5.27 -19.99 2.62
CA GLY A 221 -3.88 -20.12 3.04
C GLY A 221 -3.50 -19.13 4.12
N ARG A 222 -2.21 -19.14 4.48
CA ARG A 222 -1.62 -18.18 5.43
C ARG A 222 -1.12 -16.94 4.69
N SER A 223 -1.42 -15.74 5.18
CA SER A 223 -0.79 -14.50 4.73
C SER A 223 0.72 -14.51 4.99
N ALA A 224 1.50 -13.64 4.33
CA ALA A 224 2.96 -13.62 4.52
C ALA A 224 3.39 -13.48 5.99
N PRO A 225 2.81 -12.58 6.82
CA PRO A 225 3.11 -12.54 8.25
C PRO A 225 2.73 -13.83 8.99
N GLN A 226 1.59 -14.45 8.65
CA GLN A 226 1.18 -15.74 9.25
C GLN A 226 2.08 -16.90 8.83
N GLN A 227 2.65 -16.87 7.62
CA GLN A 227 3.66 -17.85 7.17
C GLN A 227 4.93 -17.74 8.01
N LEU A 228 5.38 -16.52 8.32
CA LEU A 228 6.53 -16.28 9.19
C LEU A 228 6.26 -16.72 10.63
N ASP A 229 5.08 -16.44 11.17
CA ASP A 229 4.71 -16.95 12.50
C ASP A 229 4.71 -18.49 12.53
N ALA A 230 4.18 -19.12 11.48
CA ALA A 230 4.15 -20.57 11.34
C ALA A 230 5.57 -21.15 11.21
N ALA A 231 6.44 -20.53 10.41
CA ALA A 231 7.85 -20.89 10.31
C ALA A 231 8.57 -20.74 11.66
N GLY A 232 8.27 -19.69 12.43
CA GLY A 232 8.81 -19.48 13.77
C GLY A 232 8.43 -20.59 14.76
N ARG A 233 7.25 -21.21 14.57
CA ARG A 233 6.76 -22.38 15.30
C ARG A 233 7.22 -23.73 14.72
N GLY A 234 7.98 -23.73 13.63
CA GLY A 234 8.42 -24.96 12.96
C GLY A 234 7.32 -25.68 12.16
N GLU A 235 6.29 -24.96 11.72
CA GLU A 235 5.16 -25.51 10.93
C GLU A 235 5.36 -25.41 9.41
N ILE A 236 6.55 -24.96 8.95
CA ILE A 236 6.88 -24.76 7.55
C ILE A 236 8.19 -25.47 7.24
N ASP A 237 8.11 -26.58 6.50
CA ASP A 237 9.28 -27.35 6.08
C ASP A 237 9.98 -26.75 4.85
N VAL A 238 9.20 -26.09 3.98
CA VAL A 238 9.68 -25.50 2.73
C VAL A 238 9.14 -24.07 2.59
N LEU A 239 10.04 -23.11 2.39
CA LEU A 239 9.69 -21.75 1.99
C LEU A 239 10.22 -21.48 0.58
N TRP A 240 9.33 -21.23 -0.37
CA TRP A 240 9.68 -20.82 -1.74
C TRP A 240 9.41 -19.33 -1.92
N SER A 241 10.46 -18.52 -1.93
CA SER A 241 10.40 -17.07 -2.13
C SER A 241 10.63 -16.73 -3.61
N VAL A 242 9.61 -16.18 -4.26
CA VAL A 242 9.70 -15.66 -5.65
C VAL A 242 9.81 -14.14 -5.60
N GLY A 243 11.04 -13.66 -5.65
CA GLY A 243 11.38 -12.28 -5.34
C GLY A 243 11.06 -11.87 -3.90
N GLY A 244 11.53 -10.70 -3.52
CA GLY A 244 11.29 -10.11 -2.21
C GLY A 244 12.33 -10.48 -1.16
N ASN A 245 12.23 -9.82 0.00
CA ASN A 245 13.19 -9.97 1.10
C ASN A 245 12.50 -9.71 2.44
N PHE A 246 12.16 -10.76 3.18
CA PHE A 246 11.49 -10.61 4.47
C PHE A 246 12.35 -9.89 5.49
N MET A 247 13.66 -10.12 5.52
CA MET A 247 14.55 -9.43 6.48
C MET A 247 14.53 -7.92 6.31
N GLU A 248 14.48 -7.43 5.08
CA GLU A 248 14.44 -5.99 4.83
C GLU A 248 13.03 -5.39 4.90
N THR A 249 11.99 -6.20 4.70
CA THR A 249 10.63 -5.70 4.55
C THR A 249 9.77 -5.86 5.77
N MET A 250 10.01 -6.89 6.59
CA MET A 250 9.22 -7.16 7.78
C MET A 250 9.76 -6.39 9.00
N PRO A 251 8.90 -6.07 9.97
CA PRO A 251 9.32 -5.59 11.29
C PRO A 251 10.27 -6.57 11.98
N ASP A 252 11.14 -6.07 12.85
CA ASP A 252 12.12 -6.86 13.62
C ASP A 252 12.98 -7.79 12.74
N PRO A 253 13.97 -7.25 12.01
CA PRO A 253 14.79 -8.05 11.09
C PRO A 253 15.57 -9.17 11.79
N ASP A 254 15.92 -9.00 13.06
CA ASP A 254 16.65 -10.00 13.85
C ASP A 254 15.76 -11.19 14.18
N GLU A 255 14.49 -10.94 14.56
CA GLU A 255 13.52 -12.02 14.73
C GLU A 255 13.23 -12.73 13.41
N ILE A 256 13.12 -11.99 12.31
CA ILE A 256 12.91 -12.58 10.99
C ILE A 256 14.08 -13.49 10.59
N ALA A 257 15.32 -13.07 10.85
CA ALA A 257 16.50 -13.92 10.62
C ALA A 257 16.42 -15.21 11.46
N ARG A 258 16.05 -15.13 12.74
CA ARG A 258 15.84 -16.30 13.61
C ARG A 258 14.75 -17.22 13.10
N ILE A 259 13.65 -16.67 12.59
CA ILE A 259 12.54 -17.44 12.00
C ILE A 259 13.01 -18.16 10.74
N LEU A 260 13.67 -17.45 9.82
CA LEU A 260 14.13 -18.03 8.55
C LEU A 260 15.17 -19.13 8.74
N ALA A 261 16.02 -19.01 9.77
CA ALA A 261 17.00 -20.04 10.12
C ALA A 261 16.37 -21.37 10.58
N LYS A 262 15.11 -21.36 11.02
CA LYS A 262 14.39 -22.58 11.42
C LYS A 262 13.79 -23.35 10.24
N VAL A 263 13.62 -22.71 9.07
CA VAL A 263 13.02 -23.36 7.91
C VAL A 263 14.05 -24.33 7.29
N PRO A 264 13.75 -25.64 7.21
CA PRO A 264 14.68 -26.64 6.68
C PRO A 264 15.13 -26.32 5.25
N LEU A 265 14.19 -26.18 4.33
CA LEU A 265 14.46 -25.88 2.93
C LEU A 265 13.96 -24.49 2.55
N ARG A 266 14.87 -23.64 2.07
CA ARG A 266 14.52 -22.34 1.49
C ARG A 266 14.91 -22.30 0.03
N VAL A 267 13.93 -22.07 -0.84
CA VAL A 267 14.13 -21.87 -2.28
C VAL A 267 13.95 -20.39 -2.57
N HIS A 268 14.94 -19.77 -3.19
CA HIS A 268 14.88 -18.38 -3.61
C HIS A 268 14.97 -18.30 -5.13
N GLN A 269 13.94 -17.75 -5.74
CA GLN A 269 13.88 -17.45 -7.15
C GLN A 269 13.92 -15.94 -7.33
N ASP A 270 15.08 -15.41 -7.75
CA ASP A 270 15.32 -13.97 -7.77
C ASP A 270 16.31 -13.59 -8.88
N ILE A 271 16.31 -12.31 -9.23
CA ILE A 271 17.19 -11.71 -10.23
C ILE A 271 18.48 -11.15 -9.61
N VAL A 272 18.52 -11.00 -8.28
CA VAL A 272 19.67 -10.53 -7.50
C VAL A 272 19.77 -11.28 -6.18
N LEU A 273 20.97 -11.33 -5.61
CA LEU A 273 21.16 -11.83 -4.24
C LEU A 273 20.50 -10.87 -3.23
N SER A 274 19.83 -11.43 -2.23
CA SER A 274 19.22 -10.67 -1.12
C SER A 274 19.73 -11.15 0.24
N SER A 275 19.62 -10.31 1.27
CA SER A 275 20.15 -10.62 2.61
C SER A 275 19.53 -11.87 3.22
N GLN A 276 18.24 -12.15 2.97
CA GLN A 276 17.59 -13.37 3.46
C GLN A 276 18.20 -14.66 2.92
N MET A 277 18.82 -14.64 1.73
CA MET A 277 19.51 -15.80 1.14
C MET A 277 20.78 -16.17 1.91
N LEU A 278 21.33 -15.24 2.69
CA LEU A 278 22.58 -15.40 3.44
C LEU A 278 22.36 -15.83 4.88
N VAL A 279 21.12 -15.89 5.34
CA VAL A 279 20.79 -16.52 6.64
C VAL A 279 21.15 -17.99 6.55
N ASP A 280 21.75 -18.56 7.59
CA ASP A 280 22.04 -19.99 7.62
C ASP A 280 20.74 -20.82 7.48
N PRO A 281 20.70 -21.86 6.64
CA PRO A 281 19.53 -22.72 6.52
C PRO A 281 19.39 -23.70 7.69
N GLY A 282 18.18 -24.21 7.89
CA GLY A 282 17.98 -25.42 8.70
C GLY A 282 18.65 -26.64 8.05
N GLU A 283 18.50 -26.79 6.73
CA GLU A 283 19.15 -27.84 5.93
C GLU A 283 19.81 -27.28 4.66
N ALA A 284 19.04 -26.62 3.78
CA ALA A 284 19.55 -26.11 2.51
C ALA A 284 18.91 -24.79 2.08
N VAL A 285 19.71 -23.95 1.42
CA VAL A 285 19.24 -22.81 0.62
C VAL A 285 19.50 -23.13 -0.86
N LEU A 286 18.46 -23.15 -1.67
CA LEU A 286 18.55 -23.29 -3.13
C LEU A 286 18.32 -21.93 -3.79
N LEU A 287 19.24 -21.53 -4.66
CA LEU A 287 19.13 -20.30 -5.43
C LEU A 287 18.82 -20.65 -6.89
N LEU A 288 17.69 -20.17 -7.39
CA LEU A 288 17.23 -20.37 -8.76
C LEU A 288 17.26 -19.02 -9.47
N PRO A 289 18.26 -18.75 -10.33
CA PRO A 289 18.34 -17.48 -11.05
C PRO A 289 17.11 -17.25 -11.92
N ALA A 290 16.42 -16.13 -11.72
CA ALA A 290 15.27 -15.74 -12.52
C ALA A 290 15.67 -14.77 -13.63
N THR A 291 14.91 -14.75 -14.72
CA THR A 291 15.01 -13.68 -15.73
C THR A 291 14.30 -12.42 -15.25
N THR A 292 14.79 -11.25 -15.63
CA THR A 292 14.00 -10.02 -15.49
C THR A 292 12.77 -10.05 -16.41
N ARG A 293 11.77 -9.21 -16.13
CA ARG A 293 10.56 -9.08 -16.98
C ARG A 293 10.85 -8.79 -18.46
N TYR A 294 12.02 -8.22 -18.76
CA TYR A 294 12.42 -7.85 -20.13
C TYR A 294 13.06 -9.01 -20.89
N GLU A 295 13.46 -10.06 -20.20
CA GLU A 295 14.14 -11.22 -20.78
C GLU A 295 13.17 -12.39 -21.01
N VAL A 296 11.92 -12.28 -20.53
CA VAL A 296 10.89 -13.31 -20.67
C VAL A 296 10.54 -13.51 -22.15
N PRO A 297 10.76 -14.71 -22.72
CA PRO A 297 10.44 -15.01 -24.11
C PRO A 297 8.97 -14.72 -24.45
N GLY A 298 8.74 -13.96 -25.52
CA GLY A 298 7.39 -13.57 -25.95
C GLY A 298 6.73 -12.47 -25.09
N GLY A 299 7.48 -11.88 -24.14
CA GLY A 299 7.02 -10.78 -23.30
C GLY A 299 6.00 -11.18 -22.23
N GLY A 300 5.65 -10.20 -21.39
CA GLY A 300 4.70 -10.35 -20.29
C GLY A 300 3.66 -9.23 -20.26
N THR A 301 2.92 -9.15 -19.15
CA THR A 301 1.97 -8.05 -18.91
C THR A 301 2.13 -7.52 -17.50
N GLU A 302 1.80 -6.24 -17.31
CA GLU A 302 1.73 -5.61 -16.00
C GLU A 302 0.36 -4.94 -15.86
N THR A 303 -0.17 -4.92 -14.65
CA THR A 303 -1.42 -4.18 -14.35
C THR A 303 -1.09 -2.99 -13.48
N THR A 304 -1.35 -1.79 -13.99
CA THR A 304 -1.04 -0.54 -13.29
C THR A 304 -2.04 -0.26 -12.16
N THR A 305 -1.73 0.71 -11.31
CA THR A 305 -2.63 1.17 -10.22
C THR A 305 -4.03 1.56 -10.72
N GLU A 306 -4.14 2.06 -11.95
CA GLU A 306 -5.43 2.44 -12.53
C GLU A 306 -6.17 1.26 -13.18
N ARG A 307 -5.70 0.01 -13.02
CA ARG A 307 -6.26 -1.24 -13.61
C ARG A 307 -5.98 -1.43 -15.11
N ARG A 308 -5.00 -0.70 -15.64
CA ARG A 308 -4.59 -0.86 -17.03
C ARG A 308 -3.66 -2.05 -17.16
N VAL A 309 -4.07 -3.07 -17.90
CA VAL A 309 -3.25 -4.24 -18.25
C VAL A 309 -2.48 -3.89 -19.52
N ALA A 310 -1.17 -3.74 -19.41
CA ALA A 310 -0.31 -3.31 -20.51
C ALA A 310 0.70 -4.39 -20.88
N PHE A 311 0.92 -4.57 -22.18
CA PHE A 311 1.93 -5.48 -22.69
C PHE A 311 3.35 -4.94 -22.46
N SER A 312 4.23 -5.80 -21.97
CA SER A 312 5.67 -5.55 -21.87
C SER A 312 6.40 -6.51 -22.81
N PRO A 313 7.05 -6.03 -23.88
CA PRO A 313 7.74 -6.92 -24.82
C PRO A 313 8.97 -7.55 -24.18
N GLU A 314 9.38 -8.68 -24.75
CA GLU A 314 10.76 -9.14 -24.62
C GLU A 314 11.69 -8.10 -25.26
N ILE A 315 12.79 -7.76 -24.58
CA ILE A 315 13.81 -6.84 -25.06
C ILE A 315 15.05 -7.64 -25.47
N PRO A 316 15.51 -7.56 -26.74
CA PRO A 316 16.75 -8.20 -27.17
C PRO A 316 17.95 -7.70 -26.37
N GLY A 317 18.85 -8.59 -26.00
CA GLY A 317 20.07 -8.25 -25.28
C GLY A 317 20.80 -9.46 -24.74
N PRO A 318 21.89 -9.26 -23.98
CA PRO A 318 22.55 -10.31 -23.23
C PRO A 318 21.55 -11.05 -22.33
N ARG A 319 21.82 -12.34 -22.08
CA ARG A 319 21.05 -13.20 -21.18
C ARG A 319 22.01 -13.88 -20.21
N ILE A 320 21.57 -14.11 -18.98
CA ILE A 320 22.27 -14.98 -18.03
C ILE A 320 21.90 -16.42 -18.37
N GLY A 321 22.90 -17.25 -18.70
CA GLY A 321 22.65 -18.57 -19.31
C GLY A 321 21.85 -19.54 -18.44
N GLU A 322 21.97 -19.45 -17.12
CA GLU A 322 21.25 -20.31 -16.16
C GLU A 322 19.91 -19.71 -15.70
N ALA A 323 19.64 -18.44 -16.05
CA ALA A 323 18.44 -17.75 -15.60
C ALA A 323 17.23 -18.13 -16.43
N ARG A 324 16.09 -18.35 -15.75
CA ARG A 324 14.84 -18.78 -16.38
C ARG A 324 13.64 -17.93 -15.95
N PRO A 325 12.63 -17.75 -16.81
CA PRO A 325 11.36 -17.17 -16.41
C PRO A 325 10.70 -17.96 -15.28
N GLU A 326 10.04 -17.27 -14.36
CA GLU A 326 9.55 -17.92 -13.15
C GLU A 326 8.50 -19.00 -13.42
N TRP A 327 7.62 -18.73 -14.39
CA TRP A 327 6.59 -19.65 -14.82
C TRP A 327 7.18 -20.96 -15.39
N GLU A 328 8.33 -20.93 -16.07
CA GLU A 328 8.95 -22.16 -16.60
C GLU A 328 9.40 -23.09 -15.48
N VAL A 329 9.97 -22.54 -14.40
CA VAL A 329 10.42 -23.32 -13.24
C VAL A 329 9.23 -24.00 -12.55
N PHE A 330 8.12 -23.29 -12.38
CA PHE A 330 6.91 -23.86 -11.78
C PHE A 330 6.31 -24.97 -12.63
N THR A 331 6.24 -24.77 -13.94
CA THR A 331 5.67 -25.77 -14.86
C THR A 331 6.54 -27.03 -14.98
N GLU A 332 7.87 -26.88 -14.94
CA GLU A 332 8.79 -28.01 -14.88
C GLU A 332 8.69 -28.79 -13.57
N LEU A 333 8.63 -28.08 -12.43
CA LEU A 333 8.44 -28.72 -11.13
C LEU A 333 7.13 -29.51 -11.11
N ALA A 334 6.02 -28.89 -11.52
CA ALA A 334 4.71 -29.54 -11.56
C ALA A 334 4.72 -30.77 -12.49
N THR A 335 5.36 -30.65 -13.66
CA THR A 335 5.56 -31.77 -14.60
C THR A 335 6.39 -32.91 -13.99
N THR A 336 7.40 -32.57 -13.20
CA THR A 336 8.29 -33.55 -12.55
C THR A 336 7.57 -34.30 -11.42
N ILE A 337 6.75 -33.59 -10.64
CA ILE A 337 6.00 -34.16 -9.52
C ILE A 337 4.85 -35.05 -10.02
N ASP A 338 4.12 -34.62 -11.06
CA ASP A 338 3.00 -35.36 -11.62
C ASP A 338 3.07 -35.42 -13.16
N PRO A 339 3.90 -36.32 -13.71
CA PRO A 339 4.05 -36.48 -15.16
C PRO A 339 2.74 -36.85 -15.87
N ALA A 340 1.78 -37.48 -15.16
CA ALA A 340 0.51 -37.88 -15.74
C ALA A 340 -0.42 -36.69 -16.01
N ARG A 341 -0.21 -35.56 -15.33
CA ARG A 341 -0.96 -34.30 -15.52
C ARG A 341 -0.13 -33.17 -16.14
N ALA A 342 1.06 -33.47 -16.65
CA ALA A 342 1.97 -32.47 -17.22
C ALA A 342 1.31 -31.58 -18.30
N ASN A 343 0.44 -32.16 -19.12
CA ASN A 343 -0.26 -31.45 -20.19
C ASN A 343 -1.23 -30.35 -19.68
N LEU A 344 -1.60 -30.35 -18.40
CA LEU A 344 -2.50 -29.36 -17.78
C LEU A 344 -1.75 -28.08 -17.37
N VAL A 345 -0.43 -28.13 -17.27
CA VAL A 345 0.42 -27.05 -16.75
C VAL A 345 1.53 -26.67 -17.72
N GLN A 346 1.51 -27.20 -18.95
CA GLN A 346 2.51 -26.91 -19.97
C GLN A 346 1.99 -25.88 -20.98
N PHE A 347 2.84 -24.90 -21.28
CA PHE A 347 2.53 -23.81 -22.19
C PHE A 347 3.49 -23.80 -23.39
N PRO A 348 3.36 -24.74 -24.36
CA PRO A 348 4.21 -24.75 -25.56
C PRO A 348 4.07 -23.48 -26.41
N GLY A 349 2.93 -22.78 -26.31
CA GLY A 349 2.73 -21.46 -26.92
C GLY A 349 3.32 -20.29 -26.12
N GLY A 350 4.07 -20.57 -25.05
CA GLY A 350 4.68 -19.60 -24.16
C GLY A 350 3.68 -18.67 -23.50
N THR A 351 4.10 -17.43 -23.23
CA THR A 351 3.29 -16.45 -22.50
C THR A 351 1.99 -16.07 -23.19
N LYS A 352 1.88 -16.23 -24.53
CA LYS A 352 0.63 -16.00 -25.26
C LYS A 352 -0.45 -16.99 -24.84
N GLN A 353 -0.09 -18.27 -24.67
CA GLN A 353 -1.02 -19.29 -24.20
C GLN A 353 -1.44 -19.05 -22.74
N ILE A 354 -0.51 -18.60 -21.90
CA ILE A 354 -0.82 -18.19 -20.52
C ILE A 354 -1.86 -17.06 -20.52
N ARG A 355 -1.71 -16.05 -21.39
CA ARG A 355 -2.71 -14.96 -21.51
C ARG A 355 -4.08 -15.46 -21.98
N GLN A 356 -4.13 -16.41 -22.90
CA GLN A 356 -5.38 -17.04 -23.34
C GLN A 356 -6.10 -17.76 -22.20
N GLU A 357 -5.34 -18.46 -21.35
CA GLU A 357 -5.91 -19.10 -20.16
C GLU A 357 -6.40 -18.06 -19.15
N ILE A 358 -5.62 -17.01 -18.88
CA ILE A 358 -6.03 -15.91 -17.99
C ILE A 358 -7.36 -15.30 -18.45
N ALA A 359 -7.55 -15.06 -19.75
CA ALA A 359 -8.81 -14.52 -20.28
C ALA A 359 -10.02 -15.45 -20.03
N THR A 360 -9.77 -16.76 -19.91
CA THR A 360 -10.80 -17.77 -19.62
C THR A 360 -11.08 -17.85 -18.12
N VAL A 361 -10.04 -17.89 -17.29
CA VAL A 361 -10.12 -18.09 -15.84
C VAL A 361 -10.49 -16.81 -15.10
N VAL A 362 -10.08 -15.66 -15.63
CA VAL A 362 -10.33 -14.32 -15.07
C VAL A 362 -11.07 -13.48 -16.13
N PRO A 363 -12.40 -13.63 -16.28
CA PRO A 363 -13.15 -12.99 -17.36
C PRO A 363 -13.06 -11.45 -17.39
N SER A 364 -12.80 -10.80 -16.25
CA SER A 364 -12.57 -9.34 -16.20
C SER A 364 -11.34 -8.91 -16.99
N TYR A 365 -10.39 -9.82 -17.21
CA TYR A 365 -9.16 -9.62 -17.96
C TYR A 365 -9.29 -9.96 -19.45
N ALA A 366 -10.47 -10.37 -19.93
CA ALA A 366 -10.68 -10.65 -21.35
C ALA A 366 -10.19 -9.51 -22.25
N GLY A 367 -9.50 -9.88 -23.33
CA GLY A 367 -8.70 -8.99 -24.17
C GLY A 367 -7.19 -9.09 -23.89
N ILE A 368 -6.76 -9.61 -22.73
CA ILE A 368 -5.34 -9.83 -22.41
C ILE A 368 -4.67 -10.78 -23.42
N GLU A 369 -5.40 -11.76 -23.94
CA GLU A 369 -4.97 -12.74 -24.93
C GLU A 369 -4.61 -12.13 -26.29
N THR A 370 -5.06 -10.90 -26.54
CA THR A 370 -4.80 -10.15 -27.78
C THR A 370 -3.56 -9.27 -27.71
N LEU A 371 -2.96 -9.13 -26.52
CA LEU A 371 -1.81 -8.26 -26.27
C LEU A 371 -0.52 -8.91 -26.77
N GLU A 372 0.15 -8.25 -27.73
CA GLU A 372 1.33 -8.81 -28.41
C GLU A 372 2.46 -7.82 -28.67
N LYS A 373 2.19 -6.51 -28.72
CA LYS A 373 3.21 -5.50 -29.03
C LYS A 373 3.17 -4.31 -28.07
N SER A 374 4.31 -3.61 -28.00
CA SER A 374 4.45 -2.40 -27.21
C SER A 374 3.33 -1.39 -27.51
N GLY A 375 2.67 -0.92 -26.46
CA GLY A 375 1.55 0.02 -26.56
C GLY A 375 0.17 -0.64 -26.50
N ASP A 376 0.08 -1.96 -26.71
CA ASP A 376 -1.16 -2.69 -26.49
C ASP A 376 -1.52 -2.65 -25.00
N ALA A 377 -2.78 -2.34 -24.71
CA ALA A 377 -3.31 -2.37 -23.37
C ALA A 377 -4.83 -2.49 -23.36
N ILE A 378 -5.35 -3.10 -22.31
CA ILE A 378 -6.78 -3.07 -21.95
C ILE A 378 -6.96 -2.44 -20.57
N GLN A 379 -8.19 -2.08 -20.26
CA GLN A 379 -8.57 -1.47 -19.00
C GLN A 379 -9.71 -2.30 -18.41
N TRP A 380 -9.42 -3.15 -17.42
CA TRP A 380 -10.45 -4.03 -16.89
C TRP A 380 -11.48 -3.22 -16.09
N GLY A 381 -12.76 -3.59 -16.25
CA GLY A 381 -13.89 -2.88 -15.67
C GLY A 381 -14.18 -1.52 -16.33
N GLY A 382 -13.59 -1.23 -17.49
CA GLY A 382 -13.79 0.00 -18.24
C GLY A 382 -13.09 1.22 -17.63
N GLU A 383 -13.37 2.40 -18.19
CA GLU A 383 -12.74 3.67 -17.80
C GLU A 383 -12.89 3.95 -16.29
N ARG A 384 -14.06 3.63 -15.73
CA ARG A 384 -14.40 3.85 -14.31
C ARG A 384 -15.12 2.64 -13.75
N LEU A 385 -14.74 2.24 -12.54
CA LEU A 385 -15.53 1.31 -11.76
C LEU A 385 -16.79 1.98 -11.22
N CYS A 386 -17.81 1.17 -10.98
CA CYS A 386 -19.10 1.58 -10.45
C CYS A 386 -19.81 2.66 -11.28
N GLU A 387 -19.59 2.69 -12.60
CA GLU A 387 -20.18 3.69 -13.48
C GLU A 387 -21.71 3.75 -13.35
N GLY A 388 -22.26 4.97 -13.31
CA GLY A 388 -23.68 5.19 -13.03
C GLY A 388 -24.07 4.89 -11.57
N GLN A 389 -23.08 4.83 -10.67
CA GLN A 389 -23.27 4.48 -9.25
C GLN A 389 -23.96 3.11 -9.08
N THR A 390 -23.45 2.13 -9.83
CA THR A 390 -23.87 0.73 -9.75
C THR A 390 -22.78 -0.07 -9.05
N PHE A 391 -23.11 -0.81 -8.00
CA PHE A 391 -22.13 -1.49 -7.17
C PHE A 391 -22.19 -3.00 -7.34
N ALA A 392 -21.03 -3.66 -7.25
CA ALA A 392 -20.91 -5.12 -7.33
C ALA A 392 -21.23 -5.83 -6.00
N THR A 393 -21.88 -5.13 -5.06
CA THR A 393 -22.40 -5.69 -3.82
C THR A 393 -23.65 -6.53 -4.10
N PRO A 394 -23.99 -7.51 -3.25
CA PRO A 394 -25.16 -8.38 -3.47
C PRO A 394 -26.49 -7.62 -3.61
N ASP A 395 -26.63 -6.46 -2.96
CA ASP A 395 -27.82 -5.60 -3.01
C ASP A 395 -27.70 -4.45 -4.03
N GLY A 396 -26.58 -4.37 -4.75
CA GLY A 396 -26.30 -3.33 -5.75
C GLY A 396 -26.08 -1.92 -5.16
N ARG A 397 -25.92 -1.78 -3.84
CA ARG A 397 -25.74 -0.50 -3.13
C ARG A 397 -24.36 -0.40 -2.48
N ALA A 398 -23.84 0.81 -2.35
CA ALA A 398 -22.62 1.02 -1.56
C ALA A 398 -22.92 0.98 -0.06
N HIS A 399 -21.99 0.48 0.74
CA HIS A 399 -22.20 0.35 2.19
C HIS A 399 -21.29 1.30 2.96
N PHE A 400 -21.90 2.13 3.79
CA PHE A 400 -21.19 2.83 4.85
C PHE A 400 -20.79 1.83 5.94
N ALA A 401 -19.57 1.96 6.45
CA ALA A 401 -19.07 1.16 7.56
C ALA A 401 -19.14 1.95 8.87
N THR A 402 -19.63 1.33 9.93
CA THR A 402 -19.60 1.94 11.27
C THR A 402 -18.23 1.74 11.89
N VAL A 403 -17.34 2.72 11.72
CA VAL A 403 -15.97 2.72 12.26
C VAL A 403 -15.77 3.90 13.21
N LEU A 404 -15.06 3.67 14.31
CA LEU A 404 -14.75 4.66 15.34
C LEU A 404 -13.24 4.67 15.60
N PRO A 405 -12.65 5.83 15.96
CA PRO A 405 -11.22 5.91 16.17
C PRO A 405 -10.78 5.10 17.40
N LEU A 406 -9.62 4.47 17.30
CA LEU A 406 -8.91 3.92 18.45
C LEU A 406 -8.32 5.08 19.26
N GLU A 407 -8.53 5.06 20.57
CA GLU A 407 -7.90 6.00 21.48
C GLU A 407 -6.58 5.43 21.98
N VAL A 408 -5.48 6.12 21.66
CA VAL A 408 -4.15 5.77 22.11
C VAL A 408 -3.66 6.87 23.05
N THR A 409 -3.52 6.52 24.33
CA THR A 409 -2.85 7.40 25.30
C THR A 409 -1.35 7.16 25.21
N LEU A 410 -0.60 8.22 24.89
CA LEU A 410 0.86 8.16 24.90
C LEU A 410 1.39 8.23 26.34
N PRO A 411 2.38 7.39 26.70
CA PRO A 411 3.17 7.60 27.90
C PRO A 411 3.79 9.01 27.92
N GLU A 412 4.05 9.55 29.11
CA GLU A 412 4.69 10.85 29.26
C GLU A 412 6.06 10.86 28.55
N GLY A 413 6.30 11.87 27.73
CA GLY A 413 7.54 12.00 26.97
C GLY A 413 7.67 11.11 25.72
N ALA A 414 6.73 10.19 25.48
CA ALA A 414 6.71 9.37 24.28
C ALA A 414 6.16 10.13 23.05
N LEU A 415 6.52 9.64 21.86
CA LEU A 415 6.11 10.17 20.56
C LEU A 415 5.57 9.04 19.67
N ASN A 416 4.67 9.37 18.77
CA ASN A 416 4.26 8.46 17.71
C ASN A 416 5.30 8.45 16.58
N LEU A 417 5.91 7.30 16.33
CA LEU A 417 6.75 7.07 15.16
C LEU A 417 5.92 6.50 14.01
N SER A 418 6.05 7.08 12.83
CA SER A 418 5.65 6.44 11.57
C SER A 418 6.83 6.29 10.63
N THR A 419 6.88 5.22 9.84
CA THR A 419 7.94 5.08 8.83
C THR A 419 7.66 5.87 7.55
N ARG A 420 8.72 6.31 6.88
CA ARG A 420 8.66 6.98 5.57
C ARG A 420 9.62 6.37 4.55
N ARG A 421 9.37 6.64 3.27
CA ARG A 421 10.30 6.33 2.18
C ARG A 421 11.10 7.58 1.81
N GLY A 422 12.39 7.40 1.53
CA GLY A 422 13.26 8.38 0.87
C GLY A 422 13.42 8.04 -0.60
N LYS A 423 14.59 8.33 -1.20
CA LYS A 423 14.87 7.91 -2.59
C LYS A 423 15.26 6.43 -2.64
N GLN A 424 14.26 5.59 -2.81
CA GLN A 424 14.37 4.14 -2.81
C GLN A 424 13.24 3.51 -3.64
N PHE A 425 13.36 2.23 -3.94
CA PHE A 425 12.25 1.41 -4.42
C PHE A 425 12.04 0.23 -3.47
N ASN A 426 10.88 0.19 -2.82
CA ASN A 426 10.63 -0.69 -1.68
C ASN A 426 11.74 -0.63 -0.62
N SER A 427 12.50 -1.70 -0.36
CA SER A 427 13.66 -1.71 0.54
C SER A 427 14.99 -1.37 -0.15
N MET A 428 15.03 -1.35 -1.48
CA MET A 428 16.25 -1.02 -2.24
C MET A 428 16.55 0.48 -2.18
N VAL A 429 17.50 0.86 -1.34
CA VAL A 429 17.94 2.25 -1.16
C VAL A 429 18.78 2.71 -2.35
N TRP A 430 18.34 3.77 -3.03
CA TRP A 430 19.07 4.34 -4.16
C TRP A 430 19.95 5.54 -3.78
N LYS A 431 19.55 6.29 -2.75
CA LYS A 431 20.36 7.39 -2.19
C LYS A 431 20.27 7.42 -0.67
N ALA A 432 21.40 7.72 -0.03
CA ALA A 432 21.47 7.91 1.42
C ALA A 432 20.74 9.19 1.88
N LYS A 433 20.74 10.24 1.06
CA LYS A 433 20.07 11.52 1.35
C LYS A 433 18.77 11.63 0.55
N ASP A 434 17.66 11.90 1.24
CA ASP A 434 16.37 12.19 0.61
C ASP A 434 16.47 13.53 -0.15
N PRO A 435 16.23 13.54 -1.48
CA PRO A 435 16.38 14.73 -2.30
C PRO A 435 15.32 15.81 -2.05
N LEU A 436 14.20 15.49 -1.39
CA LEU A 436 13.08 16.41 -1.18
C LEU A 436 13.18 17.16 0.15
N ASN A 437 13.66 16.51 1.22
CA ASN A 437 13.75 17.13 2.56
C ASN A 437 15.19 17.18 3.11
N GLY A 438 16.17 16.58 2.42
CA GLY A 438 17.58 16.58 2.81
C GLY A 438 17.92 15.66 3.99
N ALA A 439 16.98 14.83 4.45
CA ALA A 439 17.20 13.89 5.53
C ALA A 439 18.13 12.75 5.13
N MET A 440 19.01 12.36 6.04
CA MET A 440 19.80 11.13 5.95
C MET A 440 18.95 9.92 6.39
N ARG A 441 19.43 8.71 6.11
CA ARG A 441 18.70 7.46 6.42
C ARG A 441 18.49 7.27 7.91
N ASP A 442 19.46 7.65 8.71
CA ASP A 442 19.52 7.58 10.17
C ASP A 442 18.93 8.81 10.86
N ASP A 443 18.31 9.75 10.12
CA ASP A 443 17.65 10.90 10.75
C ASP A 443 16.28 10.51 11.33
N VAL A 444 15.99 10.99 12.54
CA VAL A 444 14.63 11.05 13.10
C VAL A 444 14.07 12.47 12.91
N LEU A 445 13.04 12.56 12.08
CA LEU A 445 12.37 13.82 11.75
C LEU A 445 11.41 14.20 12.87
N ILE A 446 11.60 15.37 13.46
CA ILE A 446 10.89 15.82 14.67
C ILE A 446 10.41 17.27 14.55
N ALA A 447 9.32 17.61 15.25
CA ALA A 447 8.85 18.99 15.33
C ALA A 447 9.81 19.85 16.16
N ALA A 448 9.99 21.11 15.77
CA ALA A 448 10.86 22.05 16.50
C ALA A 448 10.49 22.18 17.98
N SER A 449 9.18 22.18 18.29
CA SER A 449 8.67 22.24 19.67
C SER A 449 9.03 21.00 20.49
N ASP A 450 8.98 19.81 19.89
CA ASP A 450 9.27 18.56 20.58
C ASP A 450 10.78 18.38 20.83
N ALA A 451 11.61 18.85 19.90
CA ALA A 451 13.06 18.92 20.07
C ALA A 451 13.43 19.91 21.20
N ALA A 452 12.83 21.11 21.17
CA ALA A 452 13.05 22.13 22.19
C ALA A 452 12.60 21.67 23.59
N ALA A 453 11.44 21.02 23.70
CA ALA A 453 10.95 20.44 24.96
C ALA A 453 11.89 19.39 25.56
N ARG A 454 12.75 18.78 24.74
CA ARG A 454 13.78 17.81 25.14
C ARG A 454 15.17 18.42 25.33
N GLY A 455 15.33 19.72 25.07
CA GLY A 455 16.63 20.40 25.14
C GLY A 455 17.63 19.92 24.08
N LEU A 456 17.13 19.37 22.95
CA LEU A 456 17.98 18.80 21.91
C LEU A 456 18.02 19.72 20.68
N ALA A 457 19.23 19.89 20.11
CA ALA A 457 19.46 20.68 18.90
C ALA A 457 19.27 19.85 17.63
N ASP A 458 19.05 20.53 16.51
CA ASP A 458 19.10 19.91 15.18
C ASP A 458 20.48 19.26 14.93
N GLY A 459 20.51 18.03 14.43
CA GLY A 459 21.71 17.23 14.23
C GLY A 459 22.26 16.53 15.48
N ALA A 460 21.62 16.67 16.66
CA ALA A 460 22.08 15.97 17.86
C ALA A 460 21.97 14.45 17.71
N ALA A 461 23.03 13.74 18.13
CA ALA A 461 23.03 12.28 18.18
C ALA A 461 22.11 11.79 19.31
N VAL A 462 21.22 10.85 18.96
CA VAL A 462 20.18 10.33 19.85
C VAL A 462 20.04 8.81 19.71
N ILE A 463 19.41 8.21 20.71
CA ILE A 463 18.87 6.85 20.65
C ILE A 463 17.35 6.99 20.56
N VAL A 464 16.76 6.39 19.53
CA VAL A 464 15.30 6.22 19.44
C VAL A 464 14.98 4.81 19.92
N ARG A 465 14.11 4.69 20.92
CA ARG A 465 13.77 3.42 21.56
C ARG A 465 12.27 3.17 21.51
N SER A 466 11.88 1.94 21.20
CA SER A 466 10.51 1.43 21.34
C SER A 466 10.49 0.24 22.31
N ALA A 467 9.33 -0.41 22.46
CA ALA A 467 9.22 -1.66 23.20
C ALA A 467 9.96 -2.85 22.54
N THR A 468 10.28 -2.75 21.24
CA THR A 468 10.90 -3.86 20.48
C THR A 468 12.40 -3.72 20.34
N GLY A 469 12.93 -2.49 20.39
CA GLY A 469 14.35 -2.27 20.18
C GLY A 469 14.75 -0.80 20.25
N GLU A 470 16.00 -0.54 19.90
CA GLU A 470 16.55 0.81 19.82
C GLU A 470 17.46 0.98 18.61
N VAL A 471 17.50 2.21 18.08
CA VAL A 471 18.34 2.58 16.94
C VAL A 471 19.08 3.88 17.26
N ARG A 472 20.34 3.97 16.81
CA ARG A 472 21.10 5.23 16.84
C ARG A 472 20.64 6.10 15.67
N ALA A 473 20.43 7.38 15.95
CA ALA A 473 19.91 8.33 14.98
C ALA A 473 20.47 9.74 15.22
N HIS A 474 20.19 10.64 14.27
CA HIS A 474 20.40 12.07 14.42
C HIS A 474 19.06 12.80 14.37
N LEU A 475 18.86 13.80 15.23
CA LEU A 475 17.66 14.62 15.13
C LEU A 475 17.68 15.47 13.87
N ARG A 476 16.55 15.53 13.18
CA ARG A 476 16.30 16.50 12.12
C ARG A 476 15.01 17.25 12.37
N VAL A 477 15.11 18.55 12.63
CA VAL A 477 13.92 19.41 12.76
C VAL A 477 13.21 19.51 11.41
N ALA A 478 11.90 19.24 11.41
CA ALA A 478 11.10 19.13 10.21
C ALA A 478 9.66 19.63 10.43
N PRO A 479 8.89 19.96 9.36
CA PRO A 479 7.51 20.43 9.46
C PRO A 479 6.54 19.25 9.68
N ILE A 480 6.76 18.53 10.77
CA ILE A 480 5.90 17.45 11.26
C ILE A 480 5.06 17.95 12.43
N ARG A 481 3.89 17.33 12.61
CA ARG A 481 3.02 17.60 13.74
C ARG A 481 3.72 17.24 15.05
N ALA A 482 3.67 18.13 16.03
CA ALA A 482 4.13 17.82 17.39
C ALA A 482 3.46 16.55 17.96
N GLY A 483 4.19 15.81 18.78
CA GLY A 483 3.83 14.47 19.26
C GLY A 483 4.08 13.35 18.25
N ASN A 484 4.60 13.66 17.06
CA ASN A 484 4.88 12.68 16.00
C ASN A 484 6.31 12.82 15.48
N VAL A 485 6.90 11.71 15.11
CA VAL A 485 8.22 11.61 14.49
C VAL A 485 8.20 10.68 13.29
N GLN A 486 9.15 10.85 12.37
CA GLN A 486 9.33 9.95 11.25
C GLN A 486 10.76 9.44 11.15
N MET A 487 10.91 8.18 10.76
CA MET A 487 12.20 7.59 10.40
C MET A 487 12.08 6.84 9.08
N HIS A 488 13.19 6.65 8.39
CA HIS A 488 13.18 5.95 7.12
C HIS A 488 12.98 4.44 7.32
N PHE A 489 12.18 3.85 6.43
CA PHE A 489 12.17 2.40 6.21
C PHE A 489 13.29 2.04 5.23
N PRO A 490 14.05 0.95 5.44
CA PRO A 490 13.82 -0.08 6.47
C PRO A 490 14.57 0.16 7.80
N GLU A 491 15.32 1.26 7.94
CA GLU A 491 16.17 1.53 9.12
C GLU A 491 15.38 1.58 10.43
N ALA A 492 14.10 1.92 10.37
CA ALA A 492 13.19 1.93 11.51
C ALA A 492 12.61 0.55 11.87
N ASN A 493 12.76 -0.50 11.05
CA ASN A 493 12.16 -1.82 11.30
C ASN A 493 12.48 -2.43 12.67
N PRO A 494 13.68 -2.25 13.27
CA PRO A 494 13.96 -2.72 14.63
C PRO A 494 13.06 -2.10 15.72
N LEU A 495 12.45 -0.95 15.44
CA LEU A 495 11.54 -0.26 16.36
C LEU A 495 10.08 -0.71 16.23
N ILE A 496 9.76 -1.53 15.23
CA ILE A 496 8.39 -1.86 14.86
C ILE A 496 7.99 -3.22 15.45
N ASP A 497 6.82 -3.28 16.08
CA ASP A 497 6.24 -4.53 16.59
C ASP A 497 5.59 -5.36 15.47
N GLY A 498 6.26 -6.44 15.09
CA GLY A 498 5.78 -7.37 14.06
C GLY A 498 4.52 -8.16 14.44
N THR A 499 4.12 -8.17 15.71
CA THR A 499 2.90 -8.84 16.19
C THR A 499 1.66 -7.94 16.09
N ARG A 500 1.86 -6.62 16.07
CA ARG A 500 0.79 -5.64 15.91
C ARG A 500 0.39 -5.52 14.44
N ARG A 501 -0.82 -5.95 14.10
CA ARG A 501 -1.32 -6.07 12.72
C ARG A 501 -2.77 -5.65 12.61
N ASP A 502 -3.18 -5.24 11.41
CA ASP A 502 -4.60 -5.06 11.08
C ASP A 502 -5.32 -6.42 11.18
N PRO A 503 -6.44 -6.53 11.93
CA PRO A 503 -7.08 -7.81 12.19
C PRO A 503 -7.72 -8.43 10.95
N ILE A 504 -8.03 -7.63 9.91
CA ILE A 504 -8.72 -8.08 8.69
C ILE A 504 -7.70 -8.47 7.61
N SER A 505 -6.73 -7.61 7.34
CA SER A 505 -5.75 -7.80 6.27
C SER A 505 -4.44 -8.46 6.72
N HIS A 506 -4.22 -8.54 8.04
CA HIS A 506 -2.98 -9.01 8.67
C HIS A 506 -1.73 -8.19 8.32
N VAL A 507 -1.88 -7.03 7.68
CA VAL A 507 -0.77 -6.13 7.38
C VAL A 507 -0.16 -5.62 8.70
N PRO A 508 1.18 -5.68 8.86
CA PRO A 508 1.83 -5.12 10.05
C PRO A 508 1.61 -3.62 10.19
N ASP A 509 1.51 -3.16 11.43
CA ASP A 509 1.50 -1.76 11.80
C ASP A 509 2.95 -1.22 11.74
N TYR A 510 3.31 -0.46 10.70
CA TYR A 510 4.67 0.09 10.55
C TYR A 510 4.85 1.39 11.32
N ASN A 511 4.24 1.46 12.50
CA ASN A 511 4.30 2.57 13.42
C ASN A 511 4.66 2.05 14.81
N ALA A 512 5.20 2.94 15.64
CA ALA A 512 5.61 2.59 17.00
C ALA A 512 5.36 3.75 17.95
N ILE A 513 5.31 3.46 19.24
CA ILE A 513 5.46 4.45 20.30
C ILE A 513 6.93 4.45 20.68
N VAL A 514 7.57 5.62 20.66
CA VAL A 514 9.01 5.75 20.89
C VAL A 514 9.36 6.83 21.90
N GLU A 515 10.51 6.65 22.54
CA GLU A 515 11.22 7.66 23.31
C GLU A 515 12.48 8.10 22.56
N ILE A 516 12.90 9.35 22.78
CA ILE A 516 14.14 9.89 22.22
C ILE A 516 15.05 10.27 23.37
N LEU A 517 16.23 9.65 23.39
CA LEU A 517 17.21 9.78 24.47
C LEU A 517 18.50 10.40 23.90
N PRO A 518 19.18 11.32 24.61
CA PRO A 518 20.49 11.80 24.19
C PRO A 518 21.52 10.67 24.24
N VAL A 519 22.45 10.65 23.27
CA VAL A 519 23.65 9.80 23.38
C VAL A 519 24.58 10.48 24.40
N THR A 520 24.79 9.83 25.55
CA THR A 520 25.74 10.26 26.58
C THR A 520 27.18 9.94 26.22
#